data_AF-A0AAD6SSR2-F1
#
_entry.id   AF-A0AAD6SSR2-F1
#
_cell.length_a   1.000
_cell.length_b   1.000
_cell.length_c   1.000
_cell.angle_alpha   90.00
_cell.angle_beta   90.00
_cell.angle_gamma   90.00
#
_symmetry.space_group_name_H-M   'P 1'
#
loop_
_entity.id
_entity.type
_entity.pdbx_description
1 polymer ?
#
loop_
_entity_poly.entity_id
_entity_poly.type
_entity_poly.pdbx_seq_one_letter_code
_entity_poly.pdbx_strand_id
1 'polypeptide(L)'
;MSFSSPLAHQSGLTQWFTYLPRQTLRQSELPSIITTRFFLPSSSALETGSFVAPHLPQAATYYLWPGLQPPDNAGVLQPVLDGRSGTWWIGDGWCCADPSLAWGNGFNVANGQTVNFGMKANTIQSGTWATTLSNSGGGSVTGSFPLPTHPMNQAIMAIELYDVAWTFGQFAFSNVAIVANTTSTAWCTNGPTNYQNAAVVTNSTPVATVSGGQTTCKIASIILVRPA
;
A
#
# COMPACT_ATOMS: atom_id res chain seq x y z
N MET A 1 -38.37 -6.99 -15.55
CA MET A 1 -37.03 -6.35 -15.55
C MET A 1 -37.10 -5.18 -14.60
N SER A 2 -36.44 -5.27 -13.45
CA SER A 2 -36.13 -4.13 -12.60
C SER A 2 -34.91 -4.54 -11.79
N PHE A 3 -33.75 -3.96 -12.11
CA PHE A 3 -32.54 -4.09 -11.30
C PHE A 3 -32.45 -2.82 -10.45
N SER A 4 -32.70 -2.98 -9.16
CA SER A 4 -32.43 -1.98 -8.14
C SER A 4 -30.93 -1.98 -7.86
N SER A 5 -30.23 -0.93 -8.25
CA SER A 5 -28.85 -0.67 -7.81
C SER A 5 -28.85 -0.22 -6.34
N PRO A 6 -28.00 -0.79 -5.46
CA PRO A 6 -27.75 -0.18 -4.16
C PRO A 6 -26.62 0.87 -4.30
N LEU A 7 -27.03 2.13 -4.37
CA LEU A 7 -26.24 3.27 -3.91
C LEU A 7 -26.24 3.26 -2.37
N ALA A 8 -25.11 2.94 -1.74
CA ALA A 8 -24.74 3.42 -0.39
C ALA A 8 -23.40 2.83 0.04
N HIS A 9 -22.28 3.53 -0.17
CA HIS A 9 -21.09 3.41 0.71
C HIS A 9 -20.02 4.51 0.53
N GLN A 10 -20.35 5.68 -0.03
CA GLN A 10 -19.35 6.73 -0.28
C GLN A 10 -19.21 7.82 0.81
N SER A 11 -19.98 7.78 1.90
CA SER A 11 -20.04 8.90 2.86
C SER A 11 -19.15 8.79 4.10
N GLY A 12 -18.07 8.00 4.09
CA GLY A 12 -17.29 7.72 5.32
C GLY A 12 -15.75 7.76 5.21
N LEU A 13 -15.18 8.17 4.07
CA LEU A 13 -13.72 8.20 3.86
C LEU A 13 -13.09 9.57 4.19
N THR A 14 -13.89 10.55 4.60
CA THR A 14 -13.44 11.93 4.82
C THR A 14 -13.24 12.22 6.29
N GLN A 15 -12.25 11.62 6.95
CA GLN A 15 -11.71 12.20 8.19
C GLN A 15 -10.40 11.54 8.68
N TRP A 16 -9.38 12.40 8.86
CA TRP A 16 -8.15 12.24 9.66
C TRP A 16 -6.95 11.51 9.03
N PHE A 17 -6.11 12.30 8.35
CA PHE A 17 -4.67 12.06 8.28
C PHE A 17 -3.98 13.39 8.54
N THR A 18 -3.75 13.72 9.81
CA THR A 18 -2.80 14.76 10.16
C THR A 18 -1.42 14.12 10.17
N TYR A 19 -0.55 14.61 9.31
CA TYR A 19 0.89 14.59 9.51
C TYR A 19 1.16 14.88 10.99
N LEU A 20 1.90 14.03 11.71
CA LEU A 20 2.26 14.30 13.10
C LEU A 20 3.59 15.07 13.13
N PRO A 21 3.61 16.41 13.20
CA PRO A 21 4.71 17.07 13.86
C PRO A 21 4.59 16.74 15.35
N ARG A 22 5.59 16.02 15.88
CA ARG A 22 5.95 15.88 17.30
C ARG A 22 5.01 16.62 18.28
N GLN A 23 3.87 16.02 18.63
CA GLN A 23 3.05 16.46 19.75
C GLN A 23 2.74 15.28 20.66
N THR A 24 2.82 15.56 21.96
CA THR A 24 2.81 14.65 23.09
C THR A 24 1.45 13.97 23.26
N LEU A 25 1.14 12.97 22.44
CA LEU A 25 0.02 12.04 22.67
C LEU A 25 0.53 10.79 23.38
N ARG A 26 -0.30 10.21 24.27
CA ARG A 26 0.05 8.96 24.94
C ARG A 26 0.12 7.86 23.87
N GLN A 27 1.10 6.97 24.00
CA GLN A 27 1.37 5.88 23.04
C GLN A 27 0.17 4.95 22.76
N SER A 28 -0.86 4.98 23.61
CA SER A 28 -2.13 4.25 23.45
C SER A 28 -3.15 4.90 22.50
N GLU A 29 -2.90 6.11 21.99
CA GLU A 29 -3.85 6.89 21.16
C GLU A 29 -3.33 7.14 19.73
N LEU A 30 -2.15 6.62 19.38
CA LEU A 30 -1.58 6.74 18.04
C LEU A 30 -1.83 5.45 17.25
N PRO A 31 -2.16 5.54 15.95
CA PRO A 31 -2.24 4.35 15.11
C PRO A 31 -0.93 3.58 15.18
N SER A 32 -1.05 2.26 15.35
CA SER A 32 0.10 1.37 15.25
C SER A 32 0.40 1.15 13.78
N ILE A 33 1.31 1.95 13.23
CA ILE A 33 1.79 1.82 11.86
C ILE A 33 3.03 0.93 11.85
N ILE A 34 2.89 -0.23 11.22
CA ILE A 34 3.97 -1.17 10.95
C ILE A 34 4.28 -1.06 9.46
N THR A 35 5.54 -0.80 9.12
CA THR A 35 5.91 -0.53 7.73
C THR A 35 7.27 -1.09 7.38
N THR A 36 7.34 -1.79 6.25
CA THR A 36 8.59 -2.04 5.53
C THR A 36 8.70 -1.09 4.34
N ARG A 37 9.87 -0.48 4.14
CA ARG A 37 10.06 0.57 3.13
C ARG A 37 11.36 0.40 2.35
N PHE A 38 11.26 0.46 1.03
CA PHE A 38 12.39 0.64 0.11
C PHE A 38 12.54 2.12 -0.26
N PHE A 39 13.78 2.62 -0.22
CA PHE A 39 14.13 3.96 -0.69
C PHE A 39 14.85 3.85 -2.03
N LEU A 40 14.22 4.35 -3.09
CA LEU A 40 14.72 4.29 -4.45
C LEU A 40 15.62 5.51 -4.71
N PRO A 41 16.72 5.36 -5.46
CA PRO A 41 17.60 6.47 -5.85
C PRO A 41 16.95 7.47 -6.81
N SER A 42 15.82 7.12 -7.44
CA SER A 42 15.13 7.96 -8.40
C SER A 42 13.61 7.96 -8.18
N SER A 43 12.96 9.03 -8.62
CA SER A 43 11.54 9.27 -8.38
C SER A 43 10.63 8.67 -9.47
N SER A 44 10.90 7.43 -9.85
CA SER A 44 10.12 6.70 -10.85
C SER A 44 10.05 5.23 -10.48
N ALA A 45 9.05 4.90 -9.66
CA ALA A 45 8.78 3.54 -9.22
C ALA A 45 7.66 2.91 -10.08
N LEU A 46 7.78 1.61 -10.39
CA LEU A 46 6.62 0.75 -10.65
C LEU A 46 6.63 -0.32 -9.57
N GLU A 47 5.49 -0.58 -8.94
CA GLU A 47 5.35 -1.59 -7.92
C GLU A 47 4.20 -2.52 -8.26
N THR A 48 4.46 -3.83 -8.19
CA THR A 48 3.43 -4.87 -8.34
C THR A 48 3.64 -5.96 -7.32
N GLY A 49 2.58 -6.68 -6.97
CA GLY A 49 2.67 -7.87 -6.14
C GLY A 49 1.30 -8.44 -5.82
N SER A 50 1.27 -9.31 -4.82
CA SER A 50 0.02 -9.84 -4.28
C SER A 50 0.08 -10.04 -2.77
N PHE A 51 -1.08 -10.18 -2.14
CA PHE A 51 -1.22 -10.65 -0.78
C PHE A 51 -2.50 -11.47 -0.64
N VAL A 52 -2.61 -12.25 0.42
CA VAL A 52 -3.84 -12.97 0.76
C VAL A 52 -4.57 -12.19 1.83
N ALA A 53 -5.85 -11.88 1.61
CA ALA A 53 -6.68 -11.25 2.62
C ALA A 53 -6.76 -12.16 3.86
N PRO A 54 -6.27 -11.71 5.04
CA PRO A 54 -6.25 -12.57 6.21
C PRO A 54 -7.67 -12.76 6.76
N HIS A 55 -7.82 -13.65 7.74
CA HIS A 55 -9.09 -13.73 8.47
C HIS A 55 -9.33 -12.44 9.24
N LEU A 56 -10.36 -11.67 8.89
CA LEU A 56 -10.76 -10.48 9.65
C LEU A 56 -11.35 -10.87 11.01
N PRO A 57 -10.73 -10.49 12.15
CA PRO A 57 -11.21 -10.92 13.46
C PRO A 57 -12.56 -10.30 13.86
N GLN A 58 -12.77 -9.04 13.51
CA GLN A 58 -13.96 -8.26 13.82
C GLN A 58 -14.05 -7.03 12.91
N ALA A 59 -15.20 -6.35 12.92
CA ALA A 59 -15.33 -5.03 12.32
C ALA A 59 -14.52 -4.00 13.13
N ALA A 60 -13.44 -3.48 12.54
CA ALA A 60 -12.65 -2.39 13.09
C ALA A 60 -11.68 -1.81 12.05
N THR A 61 -10.94 -0.78 12.43
CA THR A 61 -9.99 -0.11 11.53
C THR A 61 -8.70 -0.90 11.38
N TYR A 62 -8.75 -1.89 10.50
CA TYR A 62 -7.59 -2.59 9.95
C TYR A 62 -7.33 -2.07 8.54
N TYR A 63 -6.15 -1.49 8.31
CA TYR A 63 -5.70 -1.08 6.99
C TYR A 63 -4.45 -1.87 6.62
N LEU A 64 -4.55 -2.70 5.57
CA LEU A 64 -3.43 -3.47 5.03
C LEU A 64 -3.17 -3.01 3.61
N TRP A 65 -1.96 -2.54 3.31
CA TRP A 65 -1.71 -1.86 2.05
C TRP A 65 -0.26 -1.91 1.58
N PRO A 66 -0.01 -2.07 0.27
CA PRO A 66 1.18 -1.58 -0.37
C PRO A 66 0.99 -0.09 -0.76
N GLY A 67 2.07 0.65 -0.98
CA GLY A 67 1.95 2.04 -1.40
C GLY A 67 3.22 2.66 -1.96
N LEU A 68 3.03 3.69 -2.78
CA LEU A 68 4.10 4.53 -3.30
C LEU A 68 4.04 5.94 -2.67
N GLN A 69 5.20 6.45 -2.27
CA GLN A 69 5.29 7.74 -1.56
C GLN A 69 6.38 8.64 -2.17
N PRO A 70 6.13 9.97 -2.29
CA PRO A 70 7.13 10.93 -2.74
C PRO A 70 8.20 11.20 -1.66
N PRO A 71 9.37 11.76 -2.04
CA PRO A 71 10.49 12.00 -1.10
C PRO A 71 10.17 12.92 0.07
N ASP A 72 9.26 13.89 -0.13
CA ASP A 72 8.80 14.85 0.88
C ASP A 72 7.71 14.26 1.79
N ASN A 73 7.30 13.02 1.54
CA ASN A 73 6.20 12.32 2.19
C ASN A 73 4.87 13.08 2.13
N ALA A 74 4.65 13.95 1.14
CA ALA A 74 3.42 14.76 1.01
C ALA A 74 2.14 13.92 0.96
N GLY A 75 2.25 12.65 0.54
CA GLY A 75 1.15 11.69 0.59
C GLY A 75 1.60 10.26 0.33
N VAL A 76 0.63 9.39 0.05
CA VAL A 76 0.83 7.99 -0.34
C VAL A 76 -0.23 7.60 -1.37
N LEU A 77 0.20 7.08 -2.51
CA LEU A 77 -0.65 6.37 -3.44
C LEU A 77 -0.75 4.92 -2.95
N GLN A 78 -1.94 4.48 -2.56
CA GLN A 78 -2.11 3.20 -1.88
C GLN A 78 -3.46 2.58 -2.22
N PRO A 79 -3.47 1.28 -2.59
CA PRO A 79 -4.64 0.46 -2.39
C PRO A 79 -4.73 -0.03 -0.95
N VAL A 80 -5.87 0.19 -0.30
CA VAL A 80 -6.09 -0.14 1.11
C VAL A 80 -7.13 -1.24 1.25
N LEU A 81 -6.73 -2.36 1.84
CA LEU A 81 -7.65 -3.39 2.33
C LEU A 81 -8.19 -2.96 3.69
N ASP A 82 -9.47 -2.62 3.72
CA ASP A 82 -10.19 -2.00 4.83
C ASP A 82 -11.13 -2.99 5.51
N GLY A 83 -10.98 -3.17 6.83
CA GLY A 83 -11.77 -4.08 7.65
C GLY A 83 -12.91 -3.44 8.45
N ARG A 84 -13.16 -2.13 8.31
CA ARG A 84 -14.07 -1.36 9.17
C ARG A 84 -15.49 -1.88 9.20
N SER A 85 -15.98 -2.44 8.10
CA SER A 85 -17.36 -2.93 8.00
C SER A 85 -17.56 -4.35 8.54
N GLY A 86 -16.50 -5.05 8.97
CA GLY A 86 -16.57 -6.48 9.32
C GLY A 86 -16.46 -7.42 8.12
N THR A 87 -16.24 -6.86 6.93
CA THR A 87 -15.83 -7.59 5.72
C THR A 87 -14.71 -6.81 5.06
N TRP A 88 -13.74 -7.47 4.42
CA TRP A 88 -12.73 -6.72 3.69
C TRP A 88 -13.32 -6.04 2.45
N TRP A 89 -12.99 -4.77 2.29
CA TRP A 89 -13.15 -4.03 1.05
C TRP A 89 -11.81 -3.45 0.65
N ILE A 90 -11.41 -3.61 -0.60
CA ILE A 90 -10.18 -2.99 -1.10
C ILE A 90 -10.50 -1.89 -2.09
N GLY A 91 -9.87 -0.73 -1.92
CA GLY A 91 -9.96 0.37 -2.88
C GLY A 91 -8.64 1.10 -3.04
N ASP A 92 -8.45 1.71 -4.21
CA ASP A 92 -7.28 2.53 -4.49
C ASP A 92 -7.52 4.00 -4.09
N GLY A 93 -6.45 4.70 -3.73
CA GLY A 93 -6.54 6.10 -3.35
C GLY A 93 -5.20 6.80 -3.23
N TRP A 94 -5.26 8.12 -3.28
CA TRP A 94 -4.19 9.00 -2.83
C TRP A 94 -4.57 9.58 -1.48
N CYS A 95 -3.71 9.36 -0.50
CA CYS A 95 -3.77 10.01 0.80
C CYS A 95 -2.74 11.15 0.84
N CYS A 96 -2.95 12.30 1.49
CA CYS A 96 -4.19 12.81 2.09
C CYS A 96 -4.37 14.32 1.94
N ALA A 97 -3.35 14.99 1.42
CA ALA A 97 -3.40 16.37 0.98
C ALA A 97 -2.32 16.56 -0.09
N ASP A 98 -2.43 17.67 -0.82
CA ASP A 98 -1.55 18.07 -1.93
C ASP A 98 -1.36 16.99 -3.02
N PRO A 99 -2.27 16.92 -4.01
CA PRO A 99 -3.63 17.46 -4.00
C PRO A 99 -4.58 16.59 -3.17
N SER A 100 -5.71 17.16 -2.75
CA SER A 100 -6.84 16.35 -2.28
C SER A 100 -7.50 15.70 -3.49
N LEU A 101 -7.34 14.38 -3.62
CA LEU A 101 -7.99 13.59 -4.67
C LEU A 101 -9.13 12.77 -4.07
N ALA A 102 -10.14 12.49 -4.89
CA ALA A 102 -11.12 11.47 -4.53
C ALA A 102 -10.40 10.12 -4.38
N TRP A 103 -10.82 9.34 -3.39
CA TRP A 103 -10.53 7.91 -3.38
C TRP A 103 -11.07 7.32 -4.69
N GLY A 104 -10.34 6.35 -5.23
CA GLY A 104 -10.73 5.67 -6.44
C GLY A 104 -11.80 4.61 -6.18
N ASN A 105 -11.77 3.55 -6.99
CA ASN A 105 -12.78 2.49 -6.96
C ASN A 105 -12.30 1.31 -6.11
N GLY A 106 -13.22 0.39 -5.83
CA GLY A 106 -12.88 -0.81 -5.07
C GLY A 106 -13.94 -1.89 -5.12
N PHE A 107 -13.66 -3.00 -4.43
CA PHE A 107 -14.53 -4.19 -4.39
C PHE A 107 -14.35 -4.96 -3.08
N ASN A 108 -15.35 -5.78 -2.74
CA ASN A 108 -15.27 -6.68 -1.59
C ASN A 108 -14.26 -7.81 -1.82
N VAL A 109 -13.54 -8.17 -0.76
CA VAL A 109 -12.58 -9.26 -0.75
C VAL A 109 -12.99 -10.23 0.36
N ALA A 110 -13.14 -11.51 0.04
CA ALA A 110 -13.39 -12.52 1.06
C ALA A 110 -12.08 -12.93 1.73
N ASN A 111 -12.16 -13.38 2.98
CA ASN A 111 -11.02 -14.00 3.68
C ASN A 111 -10.41 -15.12 2.83
N GLY A 112 -9.07 -15.16 2.75
CA GLY A 112 -8.33 -16.15 1.97
C GLY A 112 -8.24 -15.86 0.47
N GLN A 113 -8.89 -14.81 -0.05
CA GLN A 113 -8.71 -14.43 -1.46
C GLN A 113 -7.35 -13.77 -1.66
N THR A 114 -6.72 -14.12 -2.78
CA THR A 114 -5.51 -13.43 -3.24
C THR A 114 -5.92 -12.13 -3.91
N VAL A 115 -5.32 -11.04 -3.48
CA VAL A 115 -5.40 -9.73 -4.11
C VAL A 115 -4.09 -9.48 -4.86
N ASN A 116 -4.20 -9.09 -6.13
CA ASN A 116 -3.07 -8.58 -6.90
C ASN A 116 -3.17 -7.06 -6.97
N PHE A 117 -2.03 -6.40 -6.85
CA PHE A 117 -1.93 -4.96 -6.94
C PHE A 117 -0.85 -4.53 -7.94
N GLY A 118 -1.03 -3.36 -8.52
CA GLY A 118 -0.07 -2.70 -9.37
C GLY A 118 -0.21 -1.20 -9.27
N MET A 119 0.91 -0.50 -9.19
CA MET A 119 1.01 0.97 -9.17
C MET A 119 2.14 1.36 -10.10
N LYS A 120 1.86 2.24 -11.07
CA LYS A 120 2.88 2.70 -12.02
C LYS A 120 2.59 4.11 -12.47
N ALA A 121 3.64 4.86 -12.80
CA ALA A 121 3.48 6.07 -13.59
C ALA A 121 2.97 5.68 -15.00
N ASN A 122 1.82 6.20 -15.41
CA ASN A 122 1.38 6.14 -16.81
C ASN A 122 2.27 7.01 -17.68
N THR A 123 2.60 8.19 -17.15
CA THR A 123 3.41 9.22 -17.80
C THR A 123 4.14 9.98 -16.71
N ILE A 124 5.46 9.80 -16.63
CA ILE A 124 6.30 10.52 -15.67
C ILE A 124 6.25 12.03 -15.99
N GLN A 125 6.15 12.41 -17.27
CA GLN A 125 6.11 13.82 -17.69
C GLN A 125 4.84 14.56 -17.24
N SER A 126 3.69 13.89 -17.14
CA SER A 126 2.45 14.49 -16.62
C SER A 126 2.16 14.10 -15.16
N GLY A 127 3.04 13.29 -14.56
CA GLY A 127 2.92 12.61 -13.26
C GLY A 127 1.56 11.99 -12.98
N THR A 128 0.94 11.36 -13.98
CA THR A 128 -0.28 10.57 -13.74
C THR A 128 0.10 9.15 -13.34
N TRP A 129 -0.43 8.69 -12.22
CA TRP A 129 -0.21 7.35 -11.70
C TRP A 129 -1.43 6.47 -11.91
N ALA A 130 -1.24 5.27 -12.47
CA ALA A 130 -2.26 4.25 -12.55
C ALA A 130 -2.13 3.26 -11.40
N THR A 131 -3.29 2.78 -10.98
CA THR A 131 -3.44 1.63 -10.08
C THR A 131 -4.22 0.52 -10.78
N THR A 132 -3.90 -0.71 -10.43
CA THR A 132 -4.67 -1.90 -10.85
C THR A 132 -4.86 -2.80 -9.64
N LEU A 133 -6.10 -3.21 -9.40
CA LEU A 133 -6.45 -4.18 -8.37
C LEU A 133 -7.24 -5.31 -9.00
N SER A 134 -6.96 -6.54 -8.59
CA SER A 134 -7.80 -7.69 -8.88
C SER A 134 -7.78 -8.68 -7.73
N ASN A 135 -8.78 -9.55 -7.63
CA ASN A 135 -8.74 -10.67 -6.71
C ASN A 135 -9.10 -12.00 -7.36
N SER A 136 -8.80 -13.10 -6.66
CA SER A 136 -9.15 -14.46 -7.08
C SER A 136 -10.67 -14.74 -7.11
N GLY A 137 -11.49 -13.82 -6.60
CA GLY A 137 -12.95 -13.86 -6.67
C GLY A 137 -13.56 -13.18 -7.91
N GLY A 138 -12.74 -12.60 -8.79
CA GLY A 138 -13.18 -11.93 -10.01
C GLY A 138 -13.42 -10.42 -9.88
N GLY A 139 -13.20 -9.83 -8.70
CA GLY A 139 -13.18 -8.38 -8.53
C GLY A 139 -11.98 -7.77 -9.26
N SER A 140 -12.19 -6.63 -9.92
CA SER A 140 -11.15 -5.90 -10.62
C SER A 140 -11.50 -4.43 -10.78
N VAL A 141 -10.56 -3.53 -10.48
CA VAL A 141 -10.68 -2.08 -10.73
C VAL A 141 -9.34 -1.49 -11.16
N THR A 142 -9.42 -0.38 -11.85
CA THR A 142 -8.26 0.48 -12.15
C THR A 142 -8.53 1.90 -11.71
N GLY A 143 -7.49 2.61 -11.31
CA GLY A 143 -7.53 4.01 -10.93
C GLY A 143 -6.52 4.85 -11.70
N SER A 144 -6.72 6.17 -11.66
CA SER A 144 -5.88 7.16 -12.34
C SER A 144 -5.78 8.40 -11.46
N PHE A 145 -4.57 8.73 -11.03
CA PHE A 145 -4.29 9.76 -10.04
C PHE A 145 -3.32 10.80 -10.63
N PRO A 146 -3.79 12.00 -10.98
CA PRO A 146 -2.94 13.06 -11.50
C PRO A 146 -2.12 13.67 -10.35
N LEU A 147 -0.85 13.27 -10.26
CA LEU A 147 0.10 13.68 -9.23
C LEU A 147 1.40 14.25 -9.88
N PRO A 148 1.29 15.27 -10.76
CA PRO A 148 2.41 15.81 -11.54
C PRO A 148 3.60 16.29 -10.70
N THR A 149 3.34 16.72 -9.47
CA THR A 149 4.33 17.26 -8.54
C THR A 149 4.85 16.23 -7.52
N HIS A 150 4.36 14.98 -7.56
CA HIS A 150 4.70 13.95 -6.58
C HIS A 150 5.31 12.72 -7.25
N PRO A 151 6.57 12.83 -7.72
CA PRO A 151 7.26 11.68 -8.27
C PRO A 151 7.68 10.75 -7.11
N MET A 152 7.34 9.47 -7.20
CA MET A 152 7.48 8.51 -6.10
C MET A 152 8.86 7.86 -6.07
N ASN A 153 9.51 7.85 -4.92
CA ASN A 153 10.80 7.18 -4.70
C ASN A 153 10.79 6.23 -3.49
N GLN A 154 9.62 5.94 -2.94
CA GLN A 154 9.47 5.04 -1.81
C GLN A 154 8.40 4.00 -2.16
N ALA A 155 8.74 2.73 -1.95
CA ALA A 155 7.79 1.61 -2.02
C ALA A 155 7.58 1.08 -0.60
N ILE A 156 6.33 0.93 -0.20
CA ILE A 156 5.89 0.72 1.17
C ILE A 156 5.00 -0.51 1.22
N MET A 157 5.17 -1.33 2.24
CA MET A 157 4.22 -2.37 2.61
C MET A 157 3.90 -2.23 4.09
N ALA A 158 2.61 -2.16 4.41
CA ALA A 158 2.20 -1.71 5.73
C ALA A 158 0.97 -2.45 6.30
N ILE A 159 0.95 -2.46 7.63
CA ILE A 159 -0.23 -2.72 8.46
C ILE A 159 -0.44 -1.47 9.30
N GLU A 160 -1.65 -0.95 9.31
CA GLU A 160 -2.03 0.20 10.09
C GLU A 160 -3.32 -0.13 10.86
N LEU A 161 -3.27 0.09 12.18
CA LEU A 161 -4.32 -0.30 13.12
C LEU A 161 -4.71 0.89 13.98
N TYR A 162 -6.02 1.11 14.15
CA TYR A 162 -6.56 2.10 15.08
C TYR A 162 -7.42 1.40 16.15
N ASP A 163 -7.02 1.55 17.41
CA ASP A 163 -7.72 1.02 18.58
C ASP A 163 -7.98 -0.49 18.53
N VAL A 164 -7.17 -1.24 17.77
CA VAL A 164 -7.24 -2.71 17.67
C VAL A 164 -5.89 -3.39 17.65
N ALA A 165 -5.85 -4.61 18.20
CA ALA A 165 -4.65 -5.44 18.21
C ALA A 165 -4.46 -6.22 16.91
N TRP A 166 -3.20 -6.40 16.52
CA TRP A 166 -2.81 -7.33 15.45
C TRP A 166 -2.99 -8.78 15.91
N THR A 167 -4.09 -9.42 15.51
CA THR A 167 -4.46 -10.79 15.91
C THR A 167 -4.81 -11.71 14.75
N PHE A 168 -4.76 -11.22 13.51
CA PHE A 168 -5.06 -11.98 12.29
C PHE A 168 -3.90 -12.84 11.78
N GLY A 169 -2.85 -13.02 12.59
CA GLY A 169 -1.65 -13.78 12.24
C GLY A 169 -0.72 -13.02 11.28
N GLN A 170 0.27 -13.73 10.75
CA GLN A 170 1.24 -13.15 9.81
C GLN A 170 0.55 -12.60 8.55
N PHE A 171 1.12 -11.53 8.00
CA PHE A 171 0.66 -10.95 6.74
C PHE A 171 1.82 -10.86 5.76
N ALA A 172 1.62 -11.40 4.56
CA ALA A 172 2.67 -11.58 3.58
C ALA A 172 2.32 -10.90 2.25
N PHE A 173 3.24 -10.05 1.79
CA PHE A 173 3.29 -9.60 0.41
C PHE A 173 4.15 -10.58 -0.38
N SER A 174 3.67 -10.98 -1.54
CA SER A 174 4.28 -12.02 -2.38
C SER A 174 4.53 -11.50 -3.78
N ASN A 175 5.55 -12.05 -4.44
CA ASN A 175 5.92 -11.73 -5.82
C ASN A 175 6.05 -10.22 -6.07
N VAL A 176 6.64 -9.52 -5.10
CA VAL A 176 6.82 -8.07 -5.18
C VAL A 176 7.87 -7.76 -6.23
N ALA A 177 7.54 -6.87 -7.15
CA ALA A 177 8.48 -6.29 -8.10
C ALA A 177 8.44 -4.77 -8.00
N ILE A 178 9.61 -4.17 -7.78
CA ILE A 178 9.81 -2.72 -7.74
C ILE A 178 10.77 -2.37 -8.88
N VAL A 179 10.38 -1.47 -9.78
CA VAL A 179 11.23 -1.01 -10.89
C VAL A 179 11.61 0.45 -10.65
N ALA A 180 12.89 0.77 -10.76
CA ALA A 180 13.41 2.12 -10.61
C ALA A 180 14.19 2.54 -11.86
N ASN A 181 14.08 3.81 -12.27
CA ASN A 181 14.88 4.41 -13.34
C ASN A 181 16.31 4.71 -12.85
N THR A 182 17.10 3.66 -12.65
CA THR A 182 18.50 3.73 -12.24
C THR A 182 19.19 2.41 -12.60
N THR A 183 20.52 2.40 -12.70
CA THR A 183 21.34 1.19 -12.79
C THR A 183 21.91 0.75 -11.44
N SER A 184 21.72 1.56 -10.37
CA SER A 184 22.12 1.19 -9.02
C SER A 184 21.24 0.07 -8.49
N THR A 185 21.84 -0.93 -7.84
CA THR A 185 21.14 -2.09 -7.27
C THR A 185 21.13 -2.11 -5.74
N ALA A 186 21.96 -1.28 -5.09
CA ALA A 186 22.16 -1.32 -3.64
C ALA A 186 20.87 -1.09 -2.84
N TRP A 187 19.98 -0.22 -3.33
CA TRP A 187 18.67 0.03 -2.73
C TRP A 187 17.77 -1.22 -2.69
N CYS A 188 17.95 -2.14 -3.63
CA CYS A 188 17.24 -3.41 -3.67
C CYS A 188 17.95 -4.43 -2.78
N THR A 189 19.25 -4.64 -2.99
CA THR A 189 20.00 -5.72 -2.32
C THR A 189 20.20 -5.51 -0.83
N ASN A 190 20.16 -4.26 -0.35
CA ASN A 190 20.17 -3.96 1.08
C ASN A 190 18.83 -4.26 1.76
N GLY A 191 17.77 -4.53 0.98
CA GLY A 191 16.44 -4.82 1.48
C GLY A 191 15.68 -3.60 2.02
N PRO A 192 14.46 -3.83 2.49
CA PRO A 192 13.64 -2.77 3.06
C PRO A 192 14.10 -2.43 4.48
N THR A 193 13.82 -1.19 4.88
CA THR A 193 13.91 -0.75 6.27
C THR A 193 12.63 -1.12 7.02
N ASN A 194 12.76 -1.54 8.28
CA ASN A 194 11.64 -1.78 9.19
C ASN A 194 11.43 -0.52 10.03
N TYR A 195 10.37 0.24 9.73
CA TYR A 195 10.14 1.53 10.36
C TYR A 195 9.95 1.37 11.88
N GLN A 196 10.77 2.10 12.65
CA GLN A 196 10.80 2.06 14.12
C GLN A 196 11.00 0.67 14.72
N ASN A 197 11.41 -0.33 13.93
CA ASN A 197 11.40 -1.74 14.32
C ASN A 197 10.05 -2.17 14.91
N ALA A 198 8.93 -1.68 14.37
CA ALA A 198 7.59 -1.90 14.95
C ALA A 198 7.08 -3.34 14.85
N ALA A 199 7.70 -4.17 13.99
CA ALA A 199 7.34 -5.57 13.82
C ALA A 199 8.56 -6.48 13.69
N VAL A 200 8.36 -7.77 13.94
CA VAL A 200 9.24 -8.82 13.45
C VAL A 200 8.93 -9.05 11.97
N VAL A 201 9.94 -8.89 11.12
CA VAL A 201 9.82 -8.99 9.66
C VAL A 201 10.76 -10.05 9.12
N THR A 202 10.26 -10.89 8.23
CA THR A 202 11.06 -11.87 7.47
C THR A 202 10.92 -11.59 5.99
N ASN A 203 12.05 -11.44 5.29
CA ASN A 203 12.08 -11.15 3.85
C ASN A 203 12.89 -12.21 3.11
N SER A 204 12.41 -12.62 1.94
CA SER A 204 13.28 -13.30 0.98
C SER A 204 14.38 -12.35 0.51
N THR A 205 15.58 -12.86 0.23
CA THR A 205 16.67 -12.08 -0.35
C THR A 205 16.22 -11.40 -1.65
N PRO A 206 16.23 -10.05 -1.73
CA PRO A 206 15.88 -9.34 -2.96
C PRO A 206 16.86 -9.65 -4.10
N VAL A 207 16.35 -9.77 -5.31
CA VAL A 207 17.14 -10.00 -6.54
C VAL A 207 17.00 -8.80 -7.45
N ALA A 208 18.12 -8.13 -7.75
CA ALA A 208 18.16 -7.00 -8.65
C ALA A 208 18.62 -7.42 -10.06
N THR A 209 17.92 -6.96 -11.09
CA THR A 209 18.32 -7.11 -12.49
C THR A 209 18.32 -5.74 -13.17
N VAL A 210 19.36 -5.44 -13.95
CA VAL A 210 19.50 -4.17 -14.66
C VAL A 210 19.27 -4.39 -16.16
N SER A 211 18.41 -3.58 -16.77
CA SER A 211 18.18 -3.57 -18.22
C SER A 211 17.67 -2.20 -18.67
N GLY A 212 18.15 -1.70 -19.81
CA GLY A 212 17.64 -0.45 -20.41
C GLY A 212 17.73 0.78 -19.50
N GLY A 213 18.74 0.86 -18.61
CA GLY A 213 18.88 1.95 -17.65
C GLY A 213 17.93 1.88 -16.45
N GLN A 214 17.17 0.80 -16.31
CA GLN A 214 16.28 0.52 -15.19
C GLN A 214 16.77 -0.65 -14.36
N THR A 215 16.46 -0.64 -13.07
CA THR A 215 16.70 -1.75 -12.15
C THR A 215 15.36 -2.29 -11.69
N THR A 216 15.15 -3.59 -11.90
CA THR A 216 14.01 -4.32 -11.34
C THR A 216 14.48 -5.09 -10.12
N CYS A 217 13.90 -4.76 -8.97
CA CYS A 217 14.05 -5.48 -7.72
C CYS A 217 12.90 -6.48 -7.58
N LYS A 218 13.20 -7.77 -7.46
CA LYS A 218 12.22 -8.82 -7.21
C LYS A 218 12.40 -9.37 -5.81
N ILE A 219 11.31 -9.43 -5.05
CA ILE A 219 11.26 -9.99 -3.71
C ILE A 219 10.16 -11.05 -3.71
N ALA A 220 10.53 -12.31 -3.44
CA ALA A 220 9.57 -13.41 -3.45
C ALA A 220 8.53 -13.24 -2.32
N SER A 221 8.96 -12.82 -1.14
CA SER A 221 8.07 -12.54 -0.02
C SER A 221 8.62 -11.51 0.97
N ILE A 222 7.72 -10.68 1.49
CA ILE A 222 7.90 -9.78 2.64
C ILE A 222 6.83 -10.14 3.65
N ILE A 223 7.23 -10.66 4.81
CA ILE A 223 6.31 -11.20 5.83
C ILE A 223 6.42 -10.36 7.09
N LEU A 224 5.32 -9.67 7.40
CA LEU A 224 5.09 -9.05 8.70
C LEU A 224 4.59 -10.17 9.62
N VAL A 225 5.41 -10.59 10.59
CA VAL A 225 5.16 -11.81 11.40
C VAL A 225 4.30 -11.51 12.62
N ARG A 226 4.69 -10.49 13.39
CA ARG A 226 4.03 -10.05 14.63
C ARG A 226 4.55 -8.67 15.06
N PRO A 227 3.87 -7.96 15.99
CA PRO A 227 4.46 -6.80 16.66
C PRO A 227 5.80 -7.16 17.31
N ALA A 228 6.70 -6.16 17.42
CA ALA A 228 8.02 -6.33 18.02
C ALA A 228 7.96 -6.79 19.48
#